data_AF-A0A958LJV0-F1
#
_entry.id   AF-A0A958LJV0-F1
#
_cell.length_a   1.000
_cell.length_b   1.000
_cell.length_c   1.000
_cell.angle_alpha   90.00
_cell.angle_beta   90.00
_cell.angle_gamma   90.00
#
_symmetry.space_group_name_H-M   'P 1'
#
loop_
_entity.id
_entity.type
_entity.pdbx_description
1 polymer ?
#
loop_
_entity_poly.entity_id
_entity_poly.type
_entity_poly.pdbx_seq_one_letter_code
_entity_poly.pdbx_strand_id
1 'polypeptide(L)'
;LNSLEIGEIAASRGPLCLSSRRAHRIEKHRGPIWFRGLEDGQSQAQIELIKDHFGPLILRNVRVQKIENTLGRIYLINSTIEETKDVRGPVFVDGKRVN
;
A
#
# COMPACT_ATOMS: atom_id res chain seq x y z
N LEU A 1 0.74 11.10 -22.33
CA LEU A 1 0.06 10.02 -21.57
C LEU A 1 -0.01 10.48 -20.13
N ASN A 2 -1.18 10.97 -19.68
CA ASN A 2 -1.37 11.45 -18.31
C ASN A 2 -0.98 10.33 -17.33
N SER A 3 0.11 10.51 -16.58
CA SER A 3 0.42 9.63 -15.45
C SER A 3 -0.63 9.92 -14.38
N LEU A 4 -1.50 8.94 -14.12
CA LEU A 4 -2.35 9.00 -12.95
C LEU A 4 -1.41 8.83 -11.76
N GLU A 5 -1.21 9.91 -11.02
CA GLU A 5 -0.36 10.00 -9.84
C GLU A 5 -1.21 10.47 -8.67
N ILE A 6 -1.01 9.85 -7.51
CA ILE A 6 -1.62 10.26 -6.25
C ILE A 6 -0.52 10.97 -5.47
N GLY A 7 -0.75 12.23 -5.09
CA GLY A 7 0.17 12.96 -4.23
C GLY A 7 0.17 12.38 -2.81
N GLU A 8 -0.51 13.08 -1.91
CA GLU A 8 -0.66 12.69 -0.52
C GLU A 8 -2.12 12.38 -0.20
N ILE A 9 -2.34 11.31 0.55
CA ILE A 9 -3.61 11.04 1.22
C ILE A 9 -3.33 11.12 2.72
N ALA A 10 -3.86 12.17 3.37
CA ALA A 10 -3.67 12.40 4.79
C ALA A 10 -5.01 12.36 5.55
N ALA A 11 -4.96 11.87 6.79
CA ALA A 11 -6.01 12.02 7.80
C ALA A 11 -7.42 11.59 7.34
N SER A 12 -7.50 10.54 6.52
CA SER A 12 -8.76 10.02 6.00
C SER A 12 -9.28 8.83 6.82
N ARG A 13 -10.60 8.58 6.71
CA ARG A 13 -11.27 7.44 7.33
C ARG A 13 -12.20 6.74 6.35
N GLY A 14 -12.47 5.47 6.60
CA GLY A 14 -13.34 4.65 5.74
C GLY A 14 -12.54 3.89 4.67
N PRO A 15 -13.21 3.21 3.72
CA PRO A 15 -12.53 2.46 2.69
C PRO A 15 -11.87 3.38 1.66
N LEU A 16 -10.61 3.09 1.30
CA LEU A 16 -9.94 3.69 0.15
C LEU A 16 -9.71 2.65 -0.93
N CYS A 17 -10.22 2.94 -2.13
CA CYS A 17 -9.97 2.15 -3.34
C CYS A 17 -9.22 3.01 -4.34
N LEU A 18 -7.95 2.68 -4.58
CA LEU A 18 -7.03 3.50 -5.35
C LEU A 18 -6.47 2.67 -6.51
N SER A 19 -6.33 3.31 -7.67
CA SER A 19 -5.53 2.78 -8.76
C SER A 19 -4.69 3.90 -9.34
N SER A 20 -3.39 3.68 -9.48
CA SER A 20 -2.42 4.69 -9.89
C SER A 20 -1.12 4.04 -10.33
N ARG A 21 -0.29 4.76 -11.10
CA ARG A 21 1.11 4.36 -11.35
C ARG A 21 2.04 4.73 -10.20
N ARG A 22 1.69 5.77 -9.46
CA ARG A 22 2.48 6.27 -8.33
C ARG A 22 1.58 6.81 -7.21
N ALA A 23 1.96 6.57 -5.98
CA ALA A 23 1.52 7.37 -4.84
C ALA A 23 2.74 7.86 -4.06
N HIS A 24 2.76 9.11 -3.62
CA HIS A 24 3.85 9.55 -2.75
C HIS A 24 3.62 9.04 -1.33
N ARG A 25 2.58 9.54 -0.65
CA ARG A 25 2.38 9.25 0.77
C ARG A 25 0.93 8.93 1.09
N ILE A 26 0.73 7.92 1.93
CA ILE A 26 -0.54 7.63 2.58
C ILE A 26 -0.31 7.67 4.09
N GLU A 27 -0.90 8.64 4.76
CA GLU A 27 -0.65 8.89 6.18
C GLU A 27 -1.93 9.00 7.00
N LYS A 28 -1.85 8.52 8.25
CA LYS A 28 -2.90 8.69 9.27
C LYS A 28 -4.26 8.17 8.82
N HIS A 29 -4.27 7.13 7.99
CA HIS A 29 -5.49 6.56 7.45
C HIS A 29 -6.08 5.48 8.36
N ARG A 30 -7.39 5.53 8.61
CA ARG A 30 -8.12 4.52 9.38
C ARG A 30 -9.22 3.87 8.54
N GLY A 31 -9.10 2.59 8.26
CA GLY A 31 -10.01 1.86 7.39
C GLY A 31 -9.25 0.95 6.44
N PRO A 32 -9.94 0.15 5.62
CA PRO A 32 -9.29 -0.71 4.64
C PRO A 32 -8.76 0.10 3.46
N ILE A 33 -7.53 -0.20 3.04
CA ILE A 33 -6.95 0.29 1.78
C ILE A 33 -6.90 -0.86 0.79
N TRP A 34 -7.43 -0.63 -0.40
CA TRP A 34 -7.17 -1.44 -1.58
C TRP A 34 -6.47 -0.58 -2.63
N PHE A 35 -5.21 -0.89 -2.91
CA PHE A 35 -4.42 -0.23 -3.94
C PHE A 35 -4.06 -1.20 -5.06
N ARG A 36 -4.38 -0.81 -6.30
CA ARG A 36 -4.00 -1.55 -7.52
C ARG A 36 -3.08 -0.70 -8.39
N GLY A 37 -1.85 -1.17 -8.59
CA GLY A 37 -0.94 -0.58 -9.55
C GLY A 37 -1.48 -0.67 -10.98
N LEU A 38 -1.43 0.44 -11.71
CA LEU A 38 -1.74 0.45 -13.15
C LEU A 38 -0.58 -0.15 -13.93
N GLU A 39 -0.85 -1.16 -14.74
CA GLU A 39 0.15 -1.84 -15.56
C GLU A 39 0.53 -0.98 -16.78
N ASP A 40 1.82 -0.69 -16.94
CA ASP A 40 2.39 -0.12 -18.17
C ASP A 40 3.47 -1.03 -18.77
N GLY A 41 3.20 -2.33 -18.72
CA GLY A 41 3.90 -3.30 -19.56
C GLY A 41 5.20 -3.84 -18.99
N GLN A 42 5.47 -3.71 -17.68
CA GLN A 42 6.23 -4.64 -16.79
C GLN A 42 6.53 -4.04 -15.38
N SER A 43 6.21 -2.77 -15.12
CA SER A 43 6.57 -2.12 -13.85
C SER A 43 5.47 -2.21 -12.79
N GLN A 44 5.87 -2.48 -11.54
CA GLN A 44 5.01 -2.28 -10.37
C GLN A 44 4.78 -0.78 -10.15
N ALA A 45 3.56 -0.41 -9.74
CA ALA A 45 3.31 0.94 -9.26
C ALA A 45 4.15 1.22 -8.01
N GLN A 46 4.52 2.48 -7.80
CA GLN A 46 5.40 2.87 -6.69
C GLN A 46 4.61 3.58 -5.59
N ILE A 47 4.83 3.21 -4.34
CA ILE A 47 4.40 3.98 -3.16
C ILE A 47 5.63 4.31 -2.32
N GLU A 48 5.88 5.58 -2.04
CA GLU A 48 7.07 5.96 -1.24
C GLU A 48 6.85 5.65 0.25
N LEU A 49 5.68 6.00 0.80
CA LEU A 49 5.42 5.79 2.22
C LEU A 49 3.96 5.47 2.53
N ILE A 50 3.76 4.45 3.36
CA ILE A 50 2.52 4.23 4.11
C ILE A 50 2.84 4.37 5.59
N LYS A 51 2.20 5.33 6.27
CA LYS A 51 2.49 5.63 7.67
C LYS A 51 1.23 5.82 8.52
N ASP A 52 1.28 5.39 9.78
CA ASP A 52 0.20 5.59 10.75
C ASP A 52 -1.14 5.02 10.24
N HIS A 53 -1.07 3.86 9.59
CA HIS A 53 -2.22 3.20 8.99
C HIS A 53 -2.84 2.17 9.94
N PHE A 54 -4.16 2.22 10.10
CA PHE A 54 -4.91 1.29 10.94
C PHE A 54 -6.05 0.67 10.14
N GLY A 55 -5.87 -0.56 9.70
CA GLY A 55 -6.84 -1.32 8.93
C GLY A 55 -6.21 -2.35 8.00
N PRO A 56 -7.01 -3.14 7.29
CA PRO A 56 -6.51 -4.04 6.26
C PRO A 56 -5.85 -3.27 5.12
N LEU A 57 -4.68 -3.73 4.68
CA LEU A 57 -3.94 -3.17 3.56
C LEU A 57 -3.81 -4.23 2.47
N ILE A 58 -4.38 -3.97 1.29
CA ILE A 58 -4.33 -4.88 0.15
C ILE A 58 -3.61 -4.16 -0.99
N LEU A 59 -2.42 -4.65 -1.34
CA LEU A 59 -1.57 -4.11 -2.39
C LEU A 59 -1.46 -5.13 -3.53
N ARG A 60 -1.77 -4.68 -4.75
CA ARG A 60 -1.65 -5.50 -5.96
C ARG A 60 -0.80 -4.82 -7.02
N ASN A 61 0.26 -5.47 -7.46
CA ASN A 61 1.20 -4.93 -8.45
C ASN A 61 1.85 -3.61 -8.00
N VAL A 62 2.31 -3.57 -6.75
CA VAL A 62 2.87 -2.38 -6.09
C VAL A 62 4.18 -2.69 -5.42
N ARG A 63 5.16 -1.82 -5.59
CA ARG A 63 6.38 -1.73 -4.79
C ARG A 63 6.23 -0.57 -3.80
N VAL A 64 6.37 -0.86 -2.52
CA VAL A 64 6.34 0.14 -1.45
C VAL A 64 7.75 0.30 -0.90
N GLN A 65 8.27 1.52 -0.89
CA GLN A 65 9.59 1.76 -0.30
C GLN A 65 9.52 1.56 1.22
N LYS A 66 8.55 2.16 1.90
CA LYS A 66 8.45 2.04 3.36
C LYS A 66 7.02 1.91 3.89
N ILE A 67 6.84 1.02 4.86
CA ILE A 67 5.66 0.98 5.74
C ILE A 67 6.08 1.23 7.18
N GLU A 68 5.50 2.23 7.82
CA GLU A 68 5.78 2.60 9.22
C GLU A 68 4.50 2.66 10.06
N ASN A 69 4.58 2.19 11.32
CA ASN A 69 3.51 2.28 12.31
C ASN A 69 2.14 1.85 11.76
N THR A 70 2.09 0.64 11.20
CA THR A 70 0.90 0.11 10.55
C THR A 70 0.35 -1.07 11.33
N LEU A 71 -0.96 -1.05 11.63
CA LEU A 71 -1.66 -2.11 12.32
C LEU A 71 -2.80 -2.66 11.46
N GLY A 72 -2.72 -3.94 11.11
CA GLY A 72 -3.76 -4.63 10.36
C GLY A 72 -3.26 -5.86 9.62
N ARG A 73 -4.14 -6.47 8.83
CA ARG A 73 -3.75 -7.56 7.92
C ARG A 73 -3.18 -6.94 6.64
N ILE A 74 -1.98 -7.35 6.24
CA ILE A 74 -1.35 -6.88 5.00
C ILE A 74 -1.38 -8.01 3.98
N TYR A 75 -1.90 -7.75 2.79
CA TYR A 75 -1.91 -8.66 1.66
C TYR A 75 -1.09 -8.05 0.52
N LEU A 76 -0.05 -8.76 0.11
CA LEU A 76 0.80 -8.44 -1.02
C LEU A 76 0.52 -9.44 -2.13
N ILE A 77 0.04 -8.95 -3.27
CA ILE A 77 -0.27 -9.75 -4.46
C ILE A 77 0.59 -9.23 -5.60
N ASN A 78 1.60 -9.98 -6.02
CA ASN A 78 2.63 -9.47 -6.93
C ASN A 78 3.18 -8.10 -6.44
N SER A 79 3.52 -8.02 -5.17
CA SER A 79 3.87 -6.76 -4.49
C SER A 79 5.08 -6.95 -3.60
N THR A 80 5.85 -5.87 -3.44
CA THR A 80 7.07 -5.85 -2.63
C THR A 80 7.03 -4.68 -1.63
N ILE A 81 7.64 -4.87 -0.47
CA ILE A 81 7.93 -3.81 0.50
C ILE A 81 9.43 -3.85 0.76
N GLU A 82 10.13 -2.71 0.67
CA GLU A 82 11.57 -2.65 0.92
C GLU A 82 11.89 -2.52 2.41
N GLU A 83 11.19 -1.64 3.12
CA GLU A 83 11.40 -1.37 4.54
C GLU A 83 10.09 -1.45 5.33
N THR A 84 10.12 -2.12 6.49
CA THR A 84 9.03 -2.12 7.46
C THR A 84 9.51 -1.67 8.83
N LYS A 85 8.75 -0.80 9.50
CA LYS A 85 8.98 -0.38 10.88
C LYS A 85 7.66 -0.38 11.65
N ASP A 86 7.63 -1.01 12.83
CA ASP A 86 6.44 -1.05 13.70
C ASP A 86 5.17 -1.56 13.00
N VAL A 87 5.34 -2.52 12.09
CA VAL A 87 4.22 -3.20 11.39
C VAL A 87 3.73 -4.36 12.25
N ARG A 88 2.43 -4.34 12.57
CA ARG A 88 1.79 -5.32 13.45
C ARG A 88 0.56 -5.94 12.79
N GLY A 89 0.40 -7.25 12.98
CA GLY A 89 -0.67 -8.04 12.36
C GLY A 89 -0.13 -9.03 11.34
N PRO A 90 -0.99 -9.91 10.81
CA PRO A 90 -0.56 -10.95 9.86
C PRO A 90 -0.20 -10.34 8.50
N VAL A 91 0.87 -10.85 7.90
CA VAL A 91 1.31 -10.46 6.55
C VAL A 91 1.19 -11.67 5.64
N PHE A 92 0.53 -11.48 4.49
CA PHE A 92 0.31 -12.48 3.47
C PHE A 92 0.99 -12.05 2.17
N VAL A 93 1.82 -12.92 1.61
CA VAL A 93 2.46 -12.75 0.31
C VAL A 93 1.92 -13.83 -0.63
N ASP A 94 1.26 -13.41 -1.70
CA ASP A 94 0.62 -14.29 -2.69
C ASP A 94 -0.21 -15.41 -2.04
N GLY A 95 -1.00 -15.03 -1.02
CA GLY A 95 -1.89 -15.92 -0.28
C GLY A 95 -1.23 -16.74 0.83
N LYS A 96 0.11 -16.69 0.98
CA LYS A 96 0.85 -17.39 2.04
C LYS A 96 1.18 -16.44 3.17
N ARG A 97 0.95 -16.86 4.42
CA ARG A 97 1.36 -16.08 5.59
C ARG A 97 2.88 -16.15 5.76
N VAL A 98 3.54 -15.01 6.01
CA VAL A 98 5.01 -14.90 6.07
C VAL A 98 5.56 -14.33 7.39
N ASN A 99 4.73 -14.33 8.44
CA ASN A 99 5.10 -13.81 9.75
C ASN A 99 4.69 -14.68 10.93
#